data_AF-A0A7S7EU00-F1
#
_entry.id   AF-A0A7S7EU00-F1
#
_cell.length_a   1.000
_cell.length_b   1.000
_cell.length_c   1.000
_cell.angle_alpha   90.00
_cell.angle_beta   90.00
_cell.angle_gamma   90.00
#
_symmetry.space_group_name_H-M   'P 1'
#
loop_
_entity.id
_entity.type
_entity.pdbx_description
1 polymer ?
#
loop_
_entity_poly.entity_id
_entity_poly.type
_entity_poly.pdbx_seq_one_letter_code
_entity_poly.pdbx_strand_id
1 'polypeptide(L)'
;MENKGISIQDFDNRVDRLDATLEGKIYCMEYGRKTTRTRLYVTPNKFIKPTIISPNDEYFGNAVIGSLINCLVVGATGTGKTVALKVIMSKIARFQPEAEIWILDFKNYDFKEFSNYPNHYAYSNCVQGLTDYYNAFKEQQNTGSAGCPQYLFCDEWGSFILSREKRQAEELKARLSEILMLGRSYRFVPIIGLQRGDSSHFSSGARDQFRAILMLGNISKQQKQMLLPDFEDKLTENCGLGEGYLLLDGKGGIEHIKIAPIQDFDALDNVIRKAMQR
;
A
#
# COMPACT_ATOMS: atom_id res chain seq x y z
N MET A 1 -13.24 13.91 31.27
CA MET A 1 -14.04 15.14 31.11
C MET A 1 -15.50 14.89 31.43
N GLU A 2 -16.27 15.91 31.80
CA GLU A 2 -17.74 15.81 31.82
C GLU A 2 -18.25 15.79 30.39
N ASN A 3 -19.09 14.80 30.07
CA ASN A 3 -19.55 14.59 28.69
C ASN A 3 -20.82 15.36 28.34
N LYS A 4 -21.50 15.95 29.33
CA LYS A 4 -22.73 16.76 29.14
C LYS A 4 -23.80 16.05 28.27
N GLY A 5 -23.88 14.71 28.36
CA GLY A 5 -24.84 13.91 27.59
C GLY A 5 -24.38 13.46 26.21
N ILE A 6 -23.16 13.81 25.78
CA ILE A 6 -22.56 13.33 24.53
C ILE A 6 -22.12 11.87 24.70
N SER A 7 -22.52 11.00 23.76
CA SER A 7 -22.16 9.58 23.80
C SER A 7 -20.70 9.35 23.36
N ILE A 8 -20.11 8.20 23.72
CA ILE A 8 -18.77 7.84 23.22
C ILE A 8 -18.75 7.78 21.69
N GLN A 9 -19.82 7.29 21.07
CA GLN A 9 -19.92 7.19 19.62
C GLN A 9 -19.93 8.57 18.93
N ASP A 10 -20.53 9.57 19.57
CA ASP A 10 -20.49 10.96 19.08
C ASP A 10 -19.09 11.59 19.24
N PHE A 11 -18.34 11.22 20.28
CA PHE A 11 -16.93 11.61 20.39
C PHE A 11 -16.08 10.94 19.31
N ASP A 12 -16.34 9.66 19.02
CA ASP A 12 -15.62 8.87 18.01
C ASP A 12 -15.80 9.44 16.60
N ASN A 13 -17.02 9.84 16.25
CA ASN A 13 -17.32 10.55 15.00
C ASN A 13 -16.59 11.89 14.86
N ARG A 14 -15.97 12.41 15.93
CA ARG A 14 -15.23 13.68 15.95
C ARG A 14 -13.80 13.53 16.47
N VAL A 15 -13.28 12.30 16.51
CA VAL A 15 -11.99 11.98 17.15
C VAL A 15 -10.83 12.80 16.55
N ASP A 16 -10.83 13.02 15.23
CA ASP A 16 -9.80 13.82 14.56
C ASP A 16 -9.69 15.26 15.10
N ARG A 17 -10.83 15.90 15.38
CA ARG A 17 -10.85 17.26 15.92
C ARG A 17 -10.37 17.30 17.37
N LEU A 18 -10.67 16.24 18.12
CA LEU A 18 -10.22 16.09 19.50
C LEU A 18 -8.73 15.82 19.56
N ASP A 19 -8.20 14.98 18.67
CA ASP A 19 -6.77 14.68 18.57
C ASP A 19 -5.96 15.96 18.30
N ALA A 20 -6.45 16.80 17.38
CA ALA A 20 -5.84 18.10 17.09
C ALA A 20 -5.88 19.05 18.31
N THR A 21 -7.00 19.08 19.04
CA THR A 21 -7.17 19.95 20.23
C THR A 21 -6.32 19.49 21.42
N LEU A 22 -6.11 18.17 21.56
CA LEU A 22 -5.38 17.57 22.67
C LEU A 22 -3.89 17.38 22.39
N GLU A 23 -3.42 17.79 21.22
CA GLU A 23 -2.04 17.59 20.74
C GLU A 23 -1.56 16.13 20.93
N GLY A 24 -2.44 15.17 20.65
CA GLY A 24 -2.18 13.75 20.85
C GLY A 24 -3.28 12.86 20.29
N LYS A 25 -2.99 11.58 20.09
CA LYS A 25 -3.92 10.61 19.53
C LYS A 25 -4.72 9.93 20.63
N ILE A 26 -6.04 10.03 20.59
CA ILE A 26 -6.94 9.29 21.46
C ILE A 26 -6.89 7.81 21.04
N TYR A 27 -6.48 6.93 21.94
CA TYR A 27 -6.40 5.48 21.68
C TYR A 27 -7.46 4.68 22.44
N CYS A 28 -8.14 5.29 23.41
CA CYS A 28 -9.26 4.68 24.11
C CYS A 28 -10.19 5.76 24.67
N MET A 29 -11.48 5.47 24.60
CA MET A 29 -12.53 6.26 25.24
C MET A 29 -13.42 5.32 26.04
N GLU A 30 -13.67 5.66 27.30
CA GLU A 30 -14.57 4.88 28.15
C GLU A 30 -15.40 5.79 29.04
N TYR A 31 -16.55 5.30 29.48
CA TYR A 31 -17.30 5.98 30.52
C TYR A 31 -16.51 5.89 31.83
N GLY A 32 -16.49 7.00 32.57
CA GLY A 32 -16.00 7.00 33.94
C GLY A 32 -16.96 6.23 34.85
N ARG A 33 -16.62 6.19 36.16
CA ARG A 33 -17.50 5.59 37.18
C ARG A 33 -18.94 6.12 37.17
N LYS A 34 -19.15 7.34 36.67
CA LYS A 34 -20.46 7.90 36.36
C LYS A 34 -20.55 8.08 34.85
N THR A 35 -21.67 7.68 34.26
CA THR A 35 -21.94 7.79 32.81
C THR A 35 -21.96 9.24 32.30
N THR A 36 -22.02 10.23 33.19
CA THR A 36 -21.89 11.67 32.87
C THR A 36 -20.46 12.14 32.64
N ARG A 37 -19.48 11.23 32.74
CA ARG A 37 -18.06 11.49 32.49
C ARG A 37 -17.52 10.51 31.47
N THR A 38 -16.73 11.02 30.54
CA THR A 38 -15.94 10.21 29.60
C THR A 38 -14.47 10.40 29.92
N ARG A 39 -13.72 9.30 30.01
CA ARG A 39 -12.27 9.28 30.08
C ARG A 39 -11.73 9.16 28.66
N LEU A 40 -10.78 10.03 28.33
CA LEU A 40 -10.04 9.99 27.09
C LEU A 40 -8.62 9.57 27.44
N TYR A 41 -8.15 8.50 26.83
CA TYR A 41 -6.76 8.09 26.93
C TYR A 41 -6.04 8.56 25.68
N VAL A 42 -5.10 9.49 25.88
CA VAL A 42 -4.43 10.21 24.80
C VAL A 42 -2.95 9.91 24.86
N THR A 43 -2.36 9.57 23.72
CA THR A 43 -0.91 9.52 23.54
C THR A 43 -0.46 10.87 23.00
N PRO A 44 0.28 11.69 23.77
CA PRO A 44 0.79 12.97 23.28
C PRO A 44 1.60 12.79 21.99
N ASN A 45 1.50 13.74 21.06
CA ASN A 45 2.13 13.65 19.73
C ASN A 45 3.63 13.30 19.79
N LYS A 46 4.37 13.88 20.75
CA LYS A 46 5.80 13.59 20.97
C LYS A 46 6.13 12.13 21.34
N PHE A 47 5.15 11.35 21.79
CA PHE A 47 5.30 9.94 22.13
C PHE A 47 4.68 8.99 21.10
N ILE A 48 3.98 9.53 20.09
CA ILE A 48 3.46 8.72 18.98
C ILE A 48 4.65 8.22 18.18
N LYS A 49 4.86 6.89 18.21
CA LYS A 49 5.86 6.24 17.37
C LYS A 49 5.21 5.80 16.06
N PRO A 50 5.96 5.79 14.94
CA PRO A 50 5.47 5.21 13.71
C PRO A 50 5.10 3.75 13.94
N THR A 51 4.04 3.30 13.28
CA THR A 51 3.65 1.91 13.31
C THR A 51 4.65 1.09 12.50
N ILE A 52 5.21 0.06 13.13
CA ILE A 52 6.24 -0.77 12.52
C ILE A 52 5.60 -1.81 11.60
N ILE A 53 6.06 -1.87 10.35
CA ILE A 53 5.71 -2.92 9.39
C ILE A 53 6.94 -3.82 9.19
N SER A 54 6.82 -5.09 9.55
CA SER A 54 7.90 -6.07 9.48
C SER A 54 7.42 -7.38 8.85
N PRO A 55 8.33 -8.19 8.25
CA PRO A 55 7.95 -9.48 7.68
C PRO A 55 7.29 -10.45 8.68
N ASN A 56 7.56 -10.29 9.98
CA ASN A 56 7.22 -11.26 11.02
C ASN A 56 6.02 -10.85 11.89
N ASP A 57 5.55 -9.61 11.83
CA ASP A 57 4.47 -9.18 12.72
C ASP A 57 3.10 -9.78 12.34
N GLU A 58 2.34 -10.14 13.37
CA GLU A 58 0.95 -10.61 13.26
C GLU A 58 -0.04 -9.44 13.35
N TYR A 59 0.33 -8.32 13.99
CA TYR A 59 -0.51 -7.13 14.18
C TYR A 59 -0.76 -6.39 12.84
N PHE A 60 0.21 -6.43 11.92
CA PHE A 60 0.08 -6.05 10.50
C PHE A 60 -0.07 -7.30 9.61
N GLY A 61 -0.76 -8.34 10.12
CA GLY A 61 -0.98 -9.62 9.45
C GLY A 61 -2.12 -9.60 8.43
N ASN A 62 -2.92 -10.68 8.38
CA ASN A 62 -3.98 -10.91 7.39
C ASN A 62 -4.97 -9.74 7.21
N ALA A 63 -5.30 -9.03 8.30
CA ALA A 63 -6.20 -7.87 8.25
C ALA A 63 -5.63 -6.70 7.42
N VAL A 64 -4.30 -6.52 7.39
CA VAL A 64 -3.65 -5.48 6.59
C VAL A 64 -3.46 -5.94 5.16
N ILE A 65 -3.05 -7.19 4.91
CA ILE A 65 -2.94 -7.74 3.54
C ILE A 65 -4.30 -7.70 2.83
N GLY A 66 -5.37 -8.09 3.51
CA GLY A 66 -6.74 -7.96 3.00
C GLY A 66 -7.18 -6.51 2.75
N SER A 67 -6.50 -5.53 3.35
CA SER A 67 -6.74 -4.09 3.14
C SER A 67 -5.80 -3.44 2.12
N LEU A 68 -4.69 -4.09 1.74
CA LEU A 68 -3.80 -3.67 0.65
C LEU A 68 -4.40 -4.00 -0.72
N ILE A 69 -5.70 -3.72 -0.90
CA ILE A 69 -6.38 -3.84 -2.18
C ILE A 69 -5.90 -2.69 -3.04
N ASN A 70 -5.30 -2.99 -4.19
CA ASN A 70 -4.76 -2.00 -5.12
C ASN A 70 -3.89 -0.98 -4.38
N CYS A 71 -2.63 -1.32 -4.12
CA CYS A 71 -1.72 -0.47 -3.36
C CYS A 71 -0.81 0.36 -4.28
N LEU A 72 -0.76 1.67 -4.06
CA LEU A 72 0.18 2.58 -4.68
C LEU A 72 1.34 2.85 -3.71
N VAL A 73 2.57 2.51 -4.10
CA VAL A 73 3.76 2.73 -3.28
C VAL A 73 4.61 3.84 -3.90
N VAL A 74 4.61 5.03 -3.29
CA VAL A 74 5.27 6.23 -3.79
C VAL A 74 6.45 6.59 -2.92
N GLY A 75 7.58 6.95 -3.51
CA GLY A 75 8.72 7.52 -2.78
C GLY A 75 9.93 7.69 -3.65
N ALA A 76 10.77 8.69 -3.38
CA ALA A 76 12.00 8.92 -4.15
C ALA A 76 13.00 7.75 -4.04
N THR A 77 14.04 7.74 -4.88
CA THR A 77 15.15 6.78 -4.75
C THR A 77 15.78 6.88 -3.37
N GLY A 78 16.10 5.74 -2.76
CA GLY A 78 16.70 5.68 -1.43
C GLY A 78 15.73 5.84 -0.26
N THR A 79 14.41 5.97 -0.49
CA THR A 79 13.41 6.07 0.61
C THR A 79 13.03 4.74 1.23
N GLY A 80 13.47 3.60 0.66
CA GLY A 80 13.13 2.25 1.13
C GLY A 80 11.99 1.57 0.37
N LYS A 81 11.53 2.13 -0.76
CA LYS A 81 10.46 1.55 -1.61
C LYS A 81 10.67 0.08 -1.97
N THR A 82 11.87 -0.28 -2.46
CA THR A 82 12.20 -1.68 -2.80
C THR A 82 12.05 -2.61 -1.60
N VAL A 83 12.57 -2.19 -0.44
CA VAL A 83 12.45 -2.95 0.81
C VAL A 83 10.99 -3.10 1.22
N ALA A 84 10.20 -2.02 1.12
CA ALA A 84 8.78 -2.05 1.44
C ALA A 84 8.01 -3.06 0.55
N LEU A 85 8.26 -3.06 -0.76
CA LEU A 85 7.66 -4.02 -1.70
C LEU A 85 8.03 -5.46 -1.32
N LYS A 86 9.31 -5.75 -1.04
CA LYS A 86 9.74 -7.09 -0.57
C LYS A 86 9.09 -7.50 0.75
N VAL A 87 8.95 -6.58 1.70
CA VAL A 87 8.26 -6.85 2.98
C VAL A 87 6.79 -7.20 2.73
N ILE A 88 6.11 -6.49 1.83
CA ILE A 88 4.73 -6.78 1.44
C ILE A 88 4.63 -8.14 0.74
N MET A 89 5.52 -8.45 -0.21
CA MET A 89 5.60 -9.75 -0.87
C MET A 89 5.79 -10.88 0.14
N SER A 90 6.74 -10.73 1.08
CA SER A 90 7.01 -11.71 2.13
C SER A 90 5.80 -11.93 3.04
N LYS A 91 5.08 -10.86 3.37
CA LYS A 91 3.82 -10.96 4.12
C LYS A 91 2.76 -11.76 3.36
N ILE A 92 2.51 -11.45 2.09
CA ILE A 92 1.57 -12.20 1.25
C ILE A 92 1.97 -13.68 1.21
N ALA A 93 3.24 -13.97 0.92
CA ALA A 93 3.79 -15.32 0.85
C ALA A 93 3.57 -16.16 2.13
N ARG A 94 3.53 -15.50 3.31
CA ARG A 94 3.35 -16.12 4.62
C ARG A 94 1.90 -16.29 5.02
N PHE A 95 1.08 -15.27 4.81
CA PHE A 95 -0.28 -15.22 5.34
C PHE A 95 -1.35 -15.63 4.31
N GLN A 96 -1.01 -15.67 3.03
CA GLN A 96 -1.83 -16.19 1.92
C GLN A 96 -0.99 -17.17 1.11
N PRO A 97 -0.75 -18.39 1.63
CA PRO A 97 0.17 -19.34 1.02
C PRO A 97 -0.25 -19.81 -0.39
N GLU A 98 -1.53 -19.66 -0.74
CA GLU A 98 -2.10 -19.96 -2.04
C GLU A 98 -1.95 -18.82 -3.06
N ALA A 99 -1.48 -17.63 -2.64
CA ALA A 99 -1.36 -16.48 -3.51
C ALA A 99 -0.20 -16.63 -4.51
N GLU A 100 -0.46 -16.22 -5.75
CA GLU A 100 0.54 -16.12 -6.81
C GLU A 100 1.11 -14.70 -6.87
N ILE A 101 2.43 -14.61 -7.07
CA ILE A 101 3.17 -13.34 -7.14
C ILE A 101 3.72 -13.16 -8.55
N TRP A 102 3.35 -12.04 -9.17
CA TRP A 102 3.84 -11.59 -10.46
C TRP A 102 4.73 -10.38 -10.26
N ILE A 103 5.92 -10.37 -10.86
CA ILE A 103 6.89 -9.30 -10.69
C ILE A 103 7.23 -8.69 -12.05
N LEU A 104 6.97 -7.39 -12.19
CA LEU A 104 7.48 -6.55 -13.26
C LEU A 104 8.68 -5.76 -12.70
N ASP A 105 9.88 -6.30 -12.89
CA ASP A 105 11.15 -5.68 -12.51
C ASP A 105 11.64 -4.80 -13.68
N PHE A 106 11.04 -3.61 -13.83
CA PHE A 106 11.37 -2.72 -14.93
C PHE A 106 12.79 -2.20 -14.84
N LYS A 107 13.31 -1.93 -13.63
CA LYS A 107 14.71 -1.54 -13.47
C LYS A 107 15.67 -2.68 -13.76
N ASN A 108 15.20 -3.93 -13.72
CA ASN A 108 16.02 -5.13 -13.81
C ASN A 108 17.22 -4.98 -12.87
N TYR A 109 16.96 -4.75 -11.60
CA TYR A 109 17.97 -4.51 -10.58
C TYR A 109 17.48 -4.87 -9.19
N ASP A 110 16.35 -4.28 -8.80
CA ASP A 110 15.81 -4.35 -7.44
C ASP A 110 15.25 -5.75 -7.08
N PHE A 111 14.95 -6.58 -8.10
CA PHE A 111 14.29 -7.89 -7.97
C PHE A 111 14.99 -9.01 -8.77
N LYS A 112 16.25 -8.80 -9.21
CA LYS A 112 17.00 -9.74 -10.07
C LYS A 112 17.11 -11.15 -9.50
N GLU A 113 17.14 -11.28 -8.18
CA GLU A 113 17.21 -12.54 -7.47
C GLU A 113 16.00 -13.47 -7.71
N PHE A 114 14.91 -12.94 -8.27
CA PHE A 114 13.72 -13.69 -8.67
C PHE A 114 13.70 -14.04 -10.17
N SER A 115 14.77 -13.70 -10.92
CA SER A 115 14.82 -13.86 -12.39
C SER A 115 14.61 -15.28 -12.92
N ASN A 116 14.93 -16.30 -12.13
CA ASN A 116 14.74 -17.71 -12.48
C ASN A 116 13.43 -18.31 -11.96
N TYR A 117 12.53 -17.48 -11.42
CA TYR A 117 11.27 -17.92 -10.85
C TYR A 117 10.10 -17.60 -11.80
N PRO A 118 9.02 -18.41 -11.76
CA PRO A 118 7.80 -18.13 -12.52
C PRO A 118 7.30 -16.69 -12.31
N ASN A 119 6.61 -16.15 -13.32
CA ASN A 119 5.94 -14.85 -13.27
C ASN A 119 6.86 -13.65 -12.97
N HIS A 120 8.17 -13.81 -13.13
CA HIS A 120 9.12 -12.70 -13.09
C HIS A 120 9.45 -12.20 -14.51
N TYR A 121 9.25 -10.91 -14.74
CA TYR A 121 9.48 -10.25 -16.01
C TYR A 121 10.37 -9.03 -15.81
N ALA A 122 11.55 -9.04 -16.45
CA ALA A 122 12.52 -7.96 -16.34
C ALA A 122 12.48 -7.02 -17.55
N TYR A 123 12.66 -5.72 -17.30
CA TYR A 123 12.89 -4.68 -18.32
C TYR A 123 11.87 -4.71 -19.47
N SER A 124 12.28 -5.09 -20.68
CA SER A 124 11.42 -5.15 -21.87
C SER A 124 10.31 -6.19 -21.75
N ASN A 125 10.54 -7.25 -20.97
CA ASN A 125 9.57 -8.32 -20.79
C ASN A 125 8.40 -7.90 -19.87
N CYS A 126 8.49 -6.75 -19.19
CA CYS A 126 7.37 -6.24 -18.38
C CYS A 126 6.09 -6.01 -19.19
N VAL A 127 6.22 -5.74 -20.50
CA VAL A 127 5.05 -5.67 -21.41
C VAL A 127 4.36 -7.03 -21.50
N GLN A 128 5.14 -8.10 -21.67
CA GLN A 128 4.62 -9.46 -21.69
C GLN A 128 4.02 -9.83 -20.33
N GLY A 129 4.72 -9.52 -19.22
CA GLY A 129 4.23 -9.83 -17.88
C GLY A 129 2.89 -9.17 -17.54
N LEU A 130 2.71 -7.90 -17.90
CA LEU A 130 1.41 -7.25 -17.74
C LEU A 130 0.34 -7.85 -18.68
N THR A 131 0.73 -8.31 -19.87
CA THR A 131 -0.17 -8.98 -20.80
C THR A 131 -0.65 -10.33 -20.24
N ASP A 132 0.27 -11.14 -19.72
CA ASP A 132 -0.02 -12.46 -19.15
C ASP A 132 -0.92 -12.33 -17.92
N TYR A 133 -0.57 -11.42 -17.01
CA TYR A 133 -1.39 -11.12 -15.83
C TYR A 133 -2.81 -10.63 -16.21
N TYR A 134 -2.92 -9.76 -17.21
CA TYR A 134 -4.22 -9.30 -17.71
C TYR A 134 -5.02 -10.45 -18.34
N ASN A 135 -4.39 -11.33 -19.11
CA ASN A 135 -5.06 -12.48 -19.71
C ASN A 135 -5.59 -13.46 -18.65
N ALA A 136 -4.80 -13.74 -17.61
CA ALA A 136 -5.24 -14.54 -16.47
C ALA A 136 -6.47 -13.93 -15.78
N PHE A 137 -6.50 -12.59 -15.65
CA PHE A 137 -7.67 -11.86 -15.16
C PHE A 137 -8.90 -12.07 -16.06
N LYS A 138 -8.73 -11.95 -17.38
CA LYS A 138 -9.84 -12.14 -18.34
C LYS A 138 -10.37 -13.57 -18.36
N GLU A 139 -9.53 -14.57 -18.15
CA GLU A 139 -9.95 -15.97 -18.05
C GLU A 139 -10.90 -16.20 -16.86
N GLN A 140 -10.54 -15.70 -15.68
CA GLN A 140 -11.42 -15.77 -14.50
C GLN A 140 -12.71 -14.96 -14.69
N GLN A 141 -12.63 -13.80 -15.36
CA GLN A 141 -13.81 -13.01 -15.68
C GLN A 141 -14.76 -13.73 -16.64
N ASN A 142 -14.23 -14.43 -17.65
CA ASN A 142 -15.04 -15.18 -18.62
C ASN A 142 -15.73 -16.40 -17.97
N THR A 143 -15.07 -17.05 -17.02
CA THR A 143 -15.63 -18.20 -16.27
C THR A 143 -16.55 -17.76 -15.15
N GLY A 144 -16.50 -16.49 -14.72
CA GLY A 144 -17.27 -15.96 -13.60
C GLY A 144 -16.84 -16.52 -12.24
N SER A 145 -15.64 -17.11 -12.16
CA SER A 145 -15.13 -17.76 -10.96
C SER A 145 -13.78 -17.17 -10.54
N ALA A 146 -13.67 -16.80 -9.27
CA ALA A 146 -12.44 -16.29 -8.70
C ALA A 146 -11.56 -17.46 -8.22
N GLY A 147 -10.30 -17.47 -8.65
CA GLY A 147 -9.29 -18.45 -8.25
C GLY A 147 -8.56 -18.10 -6.95
N CYS A 148 -7.31 -18.52 -6.87
CA CYS A 148 -6.38 -18.04 -5.85
C CYS A 148 -6.10 -16.53 -6.01
N PRO A 149 -5.66 -15.82 -4.96
CA PRO A 149 -5.24 -14.44 -5.06
C PRO A 149 -4.03 -14.26 -5.98
N GLN A 150 -4.08 -13.22 -6.80
CA GLN A 150 -3.10 -12.89 -7.83
C GLN A 150 -2.56 -11.50 -7.55
N TYR A 151 -1.27 -11.39 -7.19
CA TYR A 151 -0.65 -10.12 -6.83
C TYR A 151 0.37 -9.67 -7.87
N LEU A 152 0.12 -8.53 -8.50
CA LEU A 152 1.06 -7.92 -9.46
C LEU A 152 1.89 -6.85 -8.77
N PHE A 153 3.20 -7.05 -8.71
CA PHE A 153 4.16 -6.07 -8.27
C PHE A 153 4.85 -5.42 -9.46
N CYS A 154 4.89 -4.09 -9.48
CA CYS A 154 5.71 -3.33 -10.42
C CYS A 154 6.63 -2.40 -9.63
N ASP A 155 7.95 -2.49 -9.85
CA ASP A 155 8.95 -1.72 -9.11
C ASP A 155 8.94 -0.22 -9.44
N GLU A 156 8.69 0.11 -10.71
CA GLU A 156 8.68 1.47 -11.24
C GLU A 156 7.76 1.60 -12.47
N TRP A 157 6.48 1.81 -12.21
CA TRP A 157 5.47 1.96 -13.25
C TRP A 157 5.63 3.23 -14.09
N GLY A 158 6.08 4.32 -13.48
CA GLY A 158 6.19 5.62 -14.15
C GLY A 158 7.23 5.55 -15.27
N SER A 159 8.43 5.06 -14.96
CA SER A 159 9.47 4.84 -15.97
C SER A 159 9.08 3.75 -16.97
N PHE A 160 8.38 2.70 -16.53
CA PHE A 160 7.89 1.67 -17.45
C PHE A 160 7.00 2.28 -18.54
N ILE A 161 5.99 3.06 -18.15
CA ILE A 161 5.07 3.72 -19.09
C ILE A 161 5.74 4.82 -19.93
N LEU A 162 6.56 5.67 -19.33
CA LEU A 162 7.24 6.76 -20.04
C LEU A 162 8.24 6.26 -21.08
N SER A 163 8.75 5.02 -20.93
CA SER A 163 9.66 4.41 -21.90
C SER A 163 8.96 3.79 -23.12
N ARG A 164 7.62 3.80 -23.16
CA ARG A 164 6.84 3.20 -24.26
C ARG A 164 6.42 4.25 -25.28
N GLU A 165 6.22 3.79 -26.52
CA GLU A 165 5.51 4.59 -27.52
C GLU A 165 4.09 4.92 -27.04
N LYS A 166 3.55 6.08 -27.46
CA LYS A 166 2.27 6.60 -26.97
C LYS A 166 1.13 5.58 -27.06
N ARG A 167 1.03 4.84 -28.17
CA ARG A 167 -0.05 3.85 -28.36
C ARG A 167 0.05 2.70 -27.35
N GLN A 168 1.23 2.11 -27.21
CA GLN A 168 1.48 1.04 -26.26
C GLN A 168 1.32 1.52 -24.81
N ALA A 169 1.80 2.72 -24.48
CA ALA A 169 1.62 3.31 -23.15
C ALA A 169 0.14 3.40 -22.75
N GLU A 170 -0.72 3.91 -23.65
CA GLU A 170 -2.15 4.01 -23.39
C GLU A 170 -2.84 2.64 -23.27
N GLU A 171 -2.42 1.65 -24.07
CA GLU A 171 -2.91 0.28 -23.96
C GLU A 171 -2.56 -0.35 -22.60
N LEU A 172 -1.31 -0.21 -22.14
CA LEU A 172 -0.88 -0.73 -20.84
C LEU A 172 -1.62 -0.05 -19.68
N LYS A 173 -1.81 1.28 -19.76
CA LYS A 173 -2.61 2.04 -18.79
C LYS A 173 -4.06 1.56 -18.75
N ALA A 174 -4.68 1.32 -19.91
CA ALA A 174 -6.05 0.83 -20.00
C ALA A 174 -6.22 -0.54 -19.35
N ARG A 175 -5.28 -1.47 -19.59
CA ARG A 175 -5.28 -2.79 -18.95
C ARG A 175 -5.16 -2.70 -17.43
N LEU A 176 -4.20 -1.91 -16.93
CA LEU A 176 -4.07 -1.70 -15.49
C LEU A 176 -5.33 -1.04 -14.90
N SER A 177 -5.93 -0.08 -15.61
CA SER A 177 -7.18 0.58 -15.19
C SER A 177 -8.33 -0.41 -15.03
N GLU A 178 -8.52 -1.32 -15.99
CA GLU A 178 -9.58 -2.33 -15.90
C GLU A 178 -9.36 -3.28 -14.72
N ILE A 179 -8.11 -3.71 -14.48
CA ILE A 179 -7.77 -4.54 -13.32
C ILE A 179 -8.02 -3.78 -12.01
N LEU A 180 -7.63 -2.51 -11.91
CA LEU A 180 -7.87 -1.72 -10.70
C LEU A 180 -9.37 -1.60 -10.40
N MET A 181 -10.22 -1.47 -11.44
CA MET A 181 -11.66 -1.32 -11.28
C MET A 181 -12.39 -2.63 -10.99
N LEU A 182 -12.02 -3.71 -11.68
CA LEU A 182 -12.80 -4.97 -11.69
C LEU A 182 -12.05 -6.16 -11.10
N GLY A 183 -10.73 -6.09 -10.99
CA GLY A 183 -9.85 -7.18 -10.56
C GLY A 183 -10.12 -7.67 -9.15
N ARG A 184 -10.58 -6.80 -8.24
CA ARG A 184 -10.90 -7.17 -6.85
C ARG A 184 -11.86 -8.36 -6.75
N SER A 185 -12.92 -8.38 -7.55
CA SER A 185 -13.93 -9.46 -7.53
C SER A 185 -13.35 -10.81 -7.97
N TYR A 186 -12.28 -10.76 -8.76
CA TYR A 186 -11.55 -11.92 -9.26
C TYR A 186 -10.21 -12.13 -8.56
N ARG A 187 -9.96 -11.40 -7.46
CA ARG A 187 -8.74 -11.47 -6.64
C ARG A 187 -7.44 -11.12 -7.37
N PHE A 188 -7.51 -10.26 -8.39
CA PHE A 188 -6.34 -9.64 -9.02
C PHE A 188 -6.05 -8.30 -8.34
N VAL A 189 -4.88 -8.18 -7.71
CA VAL A 189 -4.52 -7.08 -6.81
C VAL A 189 -3.18 -6.48 -7.23
N PRO A 190 -3.17 -5.34 -7.95
CA PRO A 190 -1.94 -4.61 -8.26
C PRO A 190 -1.33 -3.90 -7.05
N ILE A 191 -0.01 -3.98 -6.93
CA ILE A 191 0.84 -3.25 -5.98
C ILE A 191 1.91 -2.53 -6.79
N ILE A 192 1.73 -1.22 -6.97
CA ILE A 192 2.42 -0.43 -7.98
C ILE A 192 3.39 0.56 -7.35
N GLY A 193 4.68 0.37 -7.61
CA GLY A 193 5.76 1.26 -7.22
C GLY A 193 5.94 2.43 -8.17
N LEU A 194 6.16 3.62 -7.60
CA LEU A 194 6.46 4.85 -8.32
C LEU A 194 7.49 5.68 -7.56
N GLN A 195 8.34 6.39 -8.30
CA GLN A 195 9.04 7.54 -7.74
C GLN A 195 8.12 8.73 -7.53
N ARG A 196 7.21 8.96 -8.48
CA ARG A 196 6.21 10.03 -8.40
C ARG A 196 4.81 9.56 -8.78
N GLY A 197 3.84 9.87 -7.91
CA GLY A 197 2.42 9.53 -8.07
C GLY A 197 1.65 10.40 -9.07
N ASP A 198 2.28 10.82 -10.18
CA ASP A 198 1.65 11.68 -11.18
C ASP A 198 0.51 10.93 -11.91
N SER A 199 -0.65 11.57 -12.09
CA SER A 199 -1.84 10.95 -12.71
C SER A 199 -1.65 10.63 -14.19
N SER A 200 -0.70 11.30 -14.87
CA SER A 200 -0.37 11.07 -16.28
C SER A 200 0.16 9.66 -16.56
N HIS A 201 0.64 8.95 -15.53
CA HIS A 201 1.06 7.54 -15.64
C HIS A 201 -0.13 6.57 -15.70
N PHE A 202 -1.37 7.04 -15.54
CA PHE A 202 -2.57 6.23 -15.47
C PHE A 202 -3.63 6.71 -16.47
N SER A 203 -4.60 5.85 -16.79
CA SER A 203 -5.84 6.30 -17.44
C SER A 203 -6.61 7.25 -16.52
N SER A 204 -7.41 8.14 -17.11
CA SER A 204 -8.19 9.13 -16.36
C SER A 204 -9.04 8.46 -15.27
N GLY A 205 -8.92 8.93 -14.02
CA GLY A 205 -9.63 8.39 -12.85
C GLY A 205 -9.12 7.03 -12.33
N ALA A 206 -8.21 6.35 -13.03
CA ALA A 206 -7.72 5.04 -12.61
C ALA A 206 -6.85 5.09 -11.35
N ARG A 207 -6.09 6.19 -11.17
CA ARG A 207 -5.27 6.39 -9.96
C ARG A 207 -6.12 6.47 -8.68
N ASP A 208 -7.37 6.89 -8.77
CA ASP A 208 -8.24 7.01 -7.60
C ASP A 208 -8.85 5.65 -7.20
N GLN A 209 -8.59 4.58 -7.97
CA GLN A 209 -8.98 3.21 -7.65
C GLN A 209 -7.98 2.47 -6.76
N PHE A 210 -6.83 3.07 -6.46
CA PHE A 210 -5.93 2.56 -5.43
C PHE A 210 -6.56 2.78 -4.06
N ARG A 211 -6.82 1.69 -3.32
CA ARG A 211 -7.45 1.74 -1.99
C ARG A 211 -6.42 1.81 -0.88
N ALA A 212 -5.15 1.62 -1.20
CA ALA A 212 -4.04 1.85 -0.30
C ALA A 212 -3.00 2.76 -0.96
N ILE A 213 -2.54 3.78 -0.24
CA ILE A 213 -1.46 4.66 -0.69
C ILE A 213 -0.37 4.65 0.39
N LEU A 214 0.76 4.01 0.08
CA LEU A 214 1.96 4.00 0.90
C LEU A 214 2.94 5.03 0.34
N MET A 215 3.21 6.08 1.09
CA MET A 215 4.22 7.07 0.75
C MET A 215 5.42 6.93 1.66
N LEU A 216 6.62 6.88 1.10
CA LEU A 216 7.87 6.74 1.83
C LEU A 216 8.76 7.97 1.64
N GLY A 217 9.39 8.38 2.73
CA GLY A 217 10.23 9.56 2.82
C GLY A 217 9.44 10.88 2.76
N ASN A 218 10.20 11.96 2.62
CA ASN A 218 9.66 13.31 2.55
C ASN A 218 9.12 13.58 1.14
N ILE A 219 7.81 13.48 0.99
CA ILE A 219 7.08 13.74 -0.24
C ILE A 219 6.86 15.25 -0.42
N SER A 220 6.95 15.74 -1.66
CA SER A 220 6.78 17.17 -1.94
C SER A 220 5.35 17.65 -1.62
N LYS A 221 5.19 18.93 -1.28
CA LYS A 221 3.87 19.54 -1.04
C LYS A 221 2.87 19.26 -2.17
N GLN A 222 3.32 19.38 -3.42
CA GLN A 222 2.49 19.09 -4.59
C GLN A 222 2.02 17.63 -4.61
N GLN A 223 2.89 16.67 -4.32
CA GLN A 223 2.50 15.26 -4.29
C GLN A 223 1.58 14.95 -3.11
N LYS A 224 1.80 15.57 -1.94
CA LYS A 224 0.89 15.48 -0.80
C LYS A 224 -0.52 15.93 -1.20
N GLN A 225 -0.64 17.10 -1.83
CA GLN A 225 -1.92 17.62 -2.32
C GLN A 225 -2.58 16.71 -3.37
N MET A 226 -1.78 16.13 -4.26
CA MET A 226 -2.29 15.27 -5.32
C MET A 226 -2.76 13.89 -4.83
N LEU A 227 -2.14 13.34 -3.78
CA LEU A 227 -2.42 11.98 -3.29
C LEU A 227 -3.30 11.98 -2.03
N LEU A 228 -3.22 13.04 -1.23
CA LEU A 228 -3.83 13.15 0.10
C LEU A 228 -4.34 14.58 0.39
N PRO A 229 -5.26 15.12 -0.42
CA PRO A 229 -5.74 16.49 -0.26
C PRO A 229 -6.31 16.77 1.14
N ASP A 230 -6.95 15.79 1.77
CA ASP A 230 -7.62 15.94 3.07
C ASP A 230 -6.68 15.76 4.28
N PHE A 231 -5.42 15.40 4.06
CA PHE A 231 -4.49 15.03 5.14
C PHE A 231 -3.18 15.83 5.12
N GLU A 232 -3.06 16.89 4.31
CA GLU A 232 -1.82 17.68 4.17
C GLU A 232 -1.25 18.12 5.53
N ASP A 233 -2.11 18.61 6.41
CA ASP A 233 -1.75 19.12 7.74
C ASP A 233 -1.26 18.02 8.71
N LYS A 234 -1.57 16.74 8.42
CA LYS A 234 -1.15 15.59 9.23
C LYS A 234 0.23 15.03 8.80
N LEU A 235 0.83 15.57 7.73
CA LEU A 235 2.06 15.06 7.13
C LEU A 235 3.29 15.90 7.51
N THR A 236 4.09 15.40 8.46
CA THR A 236 5.37 16.01 8.85
C THR A 236 6.47 15.80 7.81
N GLU A 237 7.45 16.70 7.77
CA GLU A 237 8.57 16.71 6.80
C GLU A 237 9.87 16.05 7.31
N ASN A 238 9.78 15.09 8.23
CA ASN A 238 10.97 14.46 8.84
C ASN A 238 10.91 12.93 8.84
N CYS A 239 10.49 12.31 7.73
CA CYS A 239 10.51 10.86 7.59
C CYS A 239 11.94 10.35 7.33
N GLY A 240 12.42 9.45 8.19
CA GLY A 240 13.66 8.73 7.98
C GLY A 240 13.58 7.66 6.89
N LEU A 241 14.67 6.90 6.71
CA LEU A 241 14.70 5.76 5.79
C LEU A 241 13.63 4.73 6.14
N GLY A 242 12.80 4.36 5.17
CA GLY A 242 11.69 3.41 5.36
C GLY A 242 10.51 3.97 6.17
N GLU A 243 10.54 5.24 6.57
CA GLU A 243 9.42 5.89 7.25
C GLU A 243 8.55 6.65 6.25
N GLY A 244 7.28 6.83 6.60
CA GLY A 244 6.34 7.54 5.77
C GLY A 244 4.91 7.33 6.24
N TYR A 245 3.96 7.39 5.31
CA TYR A 245 2.55 7.35 5.65
C TYR A 245 1.78 6.34 4.83
N LEU A 246 0.85 5.65 5.47
CA LEU A 246 -0.07 4.72 4.84
C LEU A 246 -1.49 5.26 4.97
N LEU A 247 -2.13 5.52 3.83
CA LEU A 247 -3.57 5.71 3.76
C LEU A 247 -4.21 4.38 3.36
N LEU A 248 -5.23 3.96 4.10
CA LEU A 248 -6.09 2.84 3.76
C LEU A 248 -7.53 3.35 3.63
N ASP A 249 -8.13 3.12 2.47
CA ASP A 249 -9.51 3.50 2.20
C ASP A 249 -10.46 2.81 3.21
N GLY A 250 -11.47 3.55 3.65
CA GLY A 250 -12.44 3.10 4.66
C GLY A 250 -11.96 3.09 6.12
N LYS A 251 -10.68 3.35 6.42
CA LYS A 251 -10.19 3.51 7.81
C LYS A 251 -10.30 4.93 8.37
N GLY A 252 -10.76 5.89 7.57
CA GLY A 252 -11.03 7.26 8.02
C GLY A 252 -9.81 8.10 8.39
N GLY A 253 -8.58 7.61 8.16
CA GLY A 253 -7.38 8.33 8.55
C GLY A 253 -6.09 7.80 7.93
N ILE A 254 -5.03 8.57 8.15
CA ILE A 254 -3.67 8.28 7.71
C ILE A 254 -2.82 7.79 8.87
N GLU A 255 -1.97 6.80 8.62
CA GLU A 255 -1.09 6.21 9.62
C GLU A 255 0.37 6.54 9.32
N HIS A 256 1.11 7.05 10.30
CA HIS A 256 2.55 7.18 10.21
C HIS A 256 3.18 5.80 10.42
N ILE A 257 3.97 5.32 9.45
CA ILE A 257 4.51 3.96 9.42
C ILE A 257 6.04 3.98 9.30
N LYS A 258 6.66 2.86 9.68
CA LYS A 258 8.07 2.57 9.45
C LYS A 258 8.25 1.13 9.02
N ILE A 259 8.89 0.92 7.87
CA ILE A 259 9.37 -0.40 7.47
C ILE A 259 10.52 -0.79 8.40
N ALA A 260 10.39 -1.94 9.05
CA ALA A 260 11.41 -2.45 9.94
C ALA A 260 12.74 -2.66 9.18
N PRO A 261 13.90 -2.33 9.79
CA PRO A 261 15.19 -2.66 9.21
C PRO A 261 15.31 -4.16 8.96
N ILE A 262 15.68 -4.54 7.75
CA ILE A 262 15.89 -5.94 7.36
C ILE A 262 17.35 -6.29 7.65
N GLN A 263 17.55 -7.21 8.59
CA GLN A 263 18.88 -7.70 8.96
C GLN A 263 19.40 -8.76 7.99
N ASP A 264 18.49 -9.60 7.48
CA ASP A 264 18.80 -10.71 6.58
C ASP A 264 17.90 -10.63 5.36
N PHE A 265 18.43 -10.06 4.28
CA PHE A 265 17.73 -9.95 3.00
C PHE A 265 17.60 -11.31 2.31
N ASP A 266 18.54 -12.23 2.49
CA ASP A 266 18.45 -13.56 1.90
C ASP A 266 17.32 -14.37 2.52
N ALA A 267 17.12 -14.27 3.84
CA ALA A 267 15.98 -14.87 4.52
C ALA A 267 14.65 -14.29 4.01
N LEU A 268 14.58 -12.96 3.83
CA LEU A 268 13.41 -12.28 3.27
C LEU A 268 13.09 -12.78 1.86
N ASP A 269 14.11 -12.79 0.99
CA ASP A 269 13.98 -13.19 -0.41
C ASP A 269 13.66 -14.69 -0.52
N ASN A 270 14.20 -15.53 0.36
CA ASN A 270 13.90 -16.97 0.39
C ASN A 270 12.43 -17.27 0.69
N VAL A 271 11.76 -16.44 1.52
CA VAL A 271 10.31 -16.58 1.75
C VAL A 271 9.53 -16.32 0.46
N ILE A 272 9.94 -15.30 -0.31
CA ILE A 272 9.30 -14.91 -1.57
C ILE A 272 9.58 -15.97 -2.66
N ARG A 273 10.84 -16.41 -2.81
CA ARG A 273 11.26 -17.48 -3.73
C ARG A 273 10.42 -18.75 -3.54
N LYS A 274 10.21 -19.17 -2.29
CA LYS A 274 9.38 -20.33 -1.95
C LYS A 274 7.91 -20.16 -2.30
N ALA A 275 7.39 -18.94 -2.34
CA ALA A 275 6.03 -18.67 -2.79
C ALA A 275 5.93 -18.70 -4.32
N MET A 276 6.91 -18.15 -5.02
CA MET A 276 6.94 -18.14 -6.49
C MET A 276 7.18 -19.52 -7.11
N GLN A 277 7.65 -20.52 -6.36
CA GLN A 277 7.87 -21.89 -6.82
C GLN A 277 6.63 -22.80 -6.75
N ARG A 278 5.54 -22.31 -6.16
CA ARG A 278 4.35 -23.14 -5.87
C ARG A 278 3.53 -23.41 -7.12
#